data_AF-A0A3D5L858-F1
#
_entry.id   AF-A0A3D5L858-F1
#
_cell.length_a   1.000
_cell.length_b   1.000
_cell.length_c   1.000
_cell.angle_alpha   90.00
_cell.angle_beta   90.00
_cell.angle_gamma   90.00
#
_symmetry.space_group_name_H-M   'P 1'
#
loop_
_entity.id
_entity.type
_entity.pdbx_description
1 polymer ?
#
loop_
_entity_poly.entity_id
_entity_poly.type
_entity_poly.pdbx_seq_one_letter_code
_entity_poly.pdbx_strand_id
1 'polypeptide(L)'
;NITASHNPPEYNGYKVYWEDGAQFTPPHDKGVTAEVLAIEDLSTVKTTTEEEALKSGKFQVIGKEIDDKYIAQVKAQVVNQEAINRMQKDITIVYTPLHGTGNIPARRVMKEIGFENVYVVPEQELPNGDFPTVSYPNPEAAEAFELGLKLAKEKNADLVLATDPDADRLGVYVKDTKSGEYIPLTGNMSGSLLCDYVLSQKQAAGKIPSDGEVVKSIVTTNLVDAVAKHYGCKLVEVLTGFKYIGQQILKEETTGKGTYMFGMEESYGCLIGTYARDKDAISATAALCEAAAYYKEKGMTLWDAMVAMYEKYGYYKDTVKSIGLKGIEGLAKIQEIMENFRKNPPKALGGYEVTSVRDYKKNTITEVATGEVKETGLPESNVLYYDMNDGAWLCIRPSGTEPKIKFYYGVKGTSLDDAEAKSKAVGDELMGMVDKMM
;
A
#
# COMPACT_ATOMS: atom_id res chain seq x y z
N ASN A 1 14.32 -0.54 -13.20
CA ASN A 1 13.03 0.15 -13.46
C ASN A 1 13.31 1.65 -13.40
N ILE A 2 13.00 2.41 -14.47
CA ILE A 2 13.21 3.87 -14.51
C ILE A 2 11.87 4.53 -14.20
N THR A 3 11.75 5.08 -13.00
CA THR A 3 10.50 5.61 -12.45
C THR A 3 10.79 6.45 -11.21
N ALA A 4 10.11 7.58 -11.08
CA ALA A 4 10.02 8.35 -9.85
C ALA A 4 8.72 8.05 -9.06
N SER A 5 8.04 6.95 -9.42
CA SER A 5 6.71 6.57 -8.91
C SER A 5 5.71 7.71 -9.12
N HIS A 6 5.05 8.13 -8.06
CA HIS A 6 4.05 9.19 -8.00
C HIS A 6 4.65 10.60 -7.83
N ASN A 7 5.98 10.76 -7.88
CA ASN A 7 6.61 12.07 -7.74
C ASN A 7 6.35 12.96 -8.97
N PRO A 8 6.37 14.29 -8.80
CA PRO A 8 6.27 15.25 -9.90
C PRO A 8 7.33 15.07 -11.00
N PRO A 9 7.08 15.58 -12.22
CA PRO A 9 7.90 15.31 -13.41
C PRO A 9 9.35 15.84 -13.32
N GLU A 10 9.64 16.80 -12.44
CA GLU A 10 11.00 17.29 -12.20
C GLU A 10 11.93 16.26 -11.53
N TYR A 11 11.36 15.20 -10.95
CA TYR A 11 12.12 14.14 -10.31
C TYR A 11 12.44 13.01 -11.30
N ASN A 12 13.72 12.68 -11.43
CA ASN A 12 14.17 11.46 -12.07
C ASN A 12 14.47 10.39 -11.02
N GLY A 13 13.95 9.18 -11.22
CA GLY A 13 14.13 8.06 -10.29
C GLY A 13 14.46 6.76 -10.99
N TYR A 14 15.13 5.87 -10.27
CA TYR A 14 15.30 4.48 -10.66
C TYR A 14 15.12 3.58 -9.45
N LYS A 15 14.48 2.43 -9.67
CA LYS A 15 14.33 1.34 -8.71
C LYS A 15 15.12 0.13 -9.23
N VAL A 16 15.93 -0.45 -8.35
CA VAL A 16 16.77 -1.63 -8.66
C VAL A 16 16.21 -2.83 -7.91
N TYR A 17 16.13 -3.95 -8.62
CA TYR A 17 15.61 -5.22 -8.12
C TYR A 17 16.70 -6.28 -8.23
N TRP A 18 16.70 -7.24 -7.32
CA TRP A 18 17.64 -8.35 -7.31
C TRP A 18 17.12 -9.53 -8.15
N GLU A 19 17.88 -10.63 -8.21
CA GLU A 19 17.55 -11.81 -9.03
C GLU A 19 16.24 -12.50 -8.60
N ASP A 20 15.81 -12.28 -7.36
CA ASP A 20 14.53 -12.74 -6.80
C ASP A 20 13.33 -11.86 -7.22
N GLY A 21 13.58 -10.75 -7.91
CA GLY A 21 12.58 -9.78 -8.33
C GLY A 21 12.16 -8.78 -7.23
N ALA A 22 12.71 -8.86 -6.02
CA ALA A 22 12.45 -7.93 -4.93
C ALA A 22 13.42 -6.74 -4.99
N GLN A 23 13.03 -5.59 -4.41
CA GLN A 23 13.98 -4.49 -4.23
C GLN A 23 15.09 -4.92 -3.28
N PHE A 24 16.34 -4.55 -3.56
CA PHE A 24 17.45 -5.01 -2.75
C PHE A 24 17.32 -4.55 -1.28
N THR A 25 17.81 -5.40 -0.38
CA THR A 25 17.87 -5.18 1.07
C THR A 25 19.31 -5.35 1.55
N PRO A 26 19.63 -4.91 2.79
CA PRO A 26 20.90 -5.27 3.40
C PRO A 26 21.24 -6.76 3.28
N PRO A 27 22.50 -7.12 2.94
CA PRO A 27 23.66 -6.24 2.74
C PRO A 27 23.90 -5.74 1.30
N HIS A 28 23.07 -6.11 0.32
CA HIS A 28 23.29 -5.79 -1.10
C HIS A 28 23.29 -4.28 -1.39
N ASP A 29 22.48 -3.52 -0.66
CA ASP A 29 22.40 -2.05 -0.73
C ASP A 29 23.74 -1.36 -0.46
N LYS A 30 24.52 -1.84 0.51
CA LYS A 30 25.85 -1.31 0.85
C LYS A 30 26.85 -1.54 -0.27
N GLY A 31 26.81 -2.72 -0.90
CA GLY A 31 27.67 -3.05 -2.04
C GLY A 31 27.43 -2.12 -3.21
N VAL A 32 26.16 -1.95 -3.62
CA VAL A 32 25.78 -1.02 -4.70
C VAL A 32 26.20 0.42 -4.37
N THR A 33 25.97 0.87 -3.13
CA THR A 33 26.36 2.22 -2.70
C THR A 33 27.87 2.44 -2.79
N ALA A 34 28.67 1.45 -2.38
CA ALA A 34 30.12 1.53 -2.46
C ALA A 34 30.60 1.64 -3.92
N GLU A 35 30.03 0.87 -4.83
CA GLU A 35 30.35 0.93 -6.27
C GLU A 35 29.97 2.30 -6.87
N VAL A 36 28.80 2.84 -6.52
CA VAL A 36 28.37 4.17 -6.99
C VAL A 36 29.30 5.28 -6.49
N LEU A 37 29.71 5.23 -5.21
CA LEU A 37 30.62 6.21 -4.61
C LEU A 37 32.06 6.10 -5.14
N ALA A 38 32.44 4.95 -5.69
CA ALA A 38 33.76 4.73 -6.29
C ALA A 38 33.88 5.31 -7.72
N ILE A 39 32.79 5.80 -8.32
CA ILE A 39 32.81 6.43 -9.65
C ILE A 39 33.40 7.84 -9.53
N GLU A 40 34.67 8.00 -9.85
CA GLU A 40 35.37 9.30 -9.85
C GLU A 40 35.32 10.02 -11.21
N ASP A 41 35.12 9.28 -12.30
CA ASP A 41 35.15 9.81 -13.67
C ASP A 41 34.08 9.17 -14.55
N LEU A 42 33.02 9.93 -14.85
CA LEU A 42 31.91 9.50 -15.72
C LEU A 42 32.33 9.31 -17.17
N SER A 43 33.45 9.87 -17.62
CA SER A 43 33.95 9.65 -18.98
C SER A 43 34.40 8.21 -19.23
N THR A 44 34.61 7.44 -18.16
CA THR A 44 34.95 6.01 -18.23
C THR A 44 33.75 5.11 -18.54
N VAL A 45 32.52 5.65 -18.52
CA VAL A 45 31.30 4.89 -18.83
C VAL A 45 31.32 4.51 -20.31
N LYS A 46 31.33 3.19 -20.57
CA LYS A 46 31.33 2.65 -21.93
C LYS A 46 29.99 2.89 -22.61
N THR A 47 30.00 3.55 -23.76
CA THR A 47 28.82 3.79 -24.60
C THR A 47 28.88 2.97 -25.89
N THR A 48 27.73 2.68 -26.48
CA THR A 48 27.59 2.06 -27.81
C THR A 48 26.31 2.60 -28.44
N THR A 49 26.14 2.42 -29.75
CA THR A 49 24.87 2.79 -30.40
C THR A 49 23.80 1.73 -30.10
N GLU A 50 22.53 2.12 -30.16
CA GLU A 50 21.41 1.19 -30.02
C GLU A 50 21.49 0.06 -31.06
N GLU A 51 21.86 0.39 -32.30
CA GLU A 51 22.01 -0.58 -33.39
C GLU A 51 23.08 -1.64 -33.08
N GLU A 52 24.25 -1.23 -32.59
CA GLU A 52 25.33 -2.14 -32.18
C GLU A 52 24.91 -2.99 -30.96
N ALA A 53 24.20 -2.39 -30.01
CA ALA A 53 23.69 -3.08 -28.83
C ALA A 53 22.66 -4.15 -29.19
N LEU A 54 21.73 -3.84 -30.11
CA LEU A 54 20.77 -4.80 -30.67
C LEU A 54 21.48 -5.93 -31.41
N LYS A 55 22.40 -5.60 -32.33
CA LYS A 55 23.13 -6.59 -33.14
C LYS A 55 24.00 -7.53 -32.29
N SER A 56 24.56 -7.02 -31.19
CA SER A 56 25.37 -7.81 -30.25
C SER A 56 24.55 -8.55 -29.19
N GLY A 57 23.23 -8.37 -29.16
CA GLY A 57 22.34 -8.98 -28.17
C GLY A 57 22.44 -8.39 -26.76
N LYS A 58 23.14 -7.26 -26.60
CA LYS A 58 23.29 -6.53 -25.33
C LYS A 58 22.08 -5.67 -24.98
N PHE A 59 21.31 -5.25 -25.99
CA PHE A 59 20.02 -4.60 -25.81
C PHE A 59 18.92 -5.49 -26.36
N GLN A 60 17.87 -5.68 -25.58
CA GLN A 60 16.70 -6.47 -25.94
C GLN A 60 15.46 -5.67 -25.55
N VAL A 61 14.50 -5.59 -26.48
CA VAL A 61 13.19 -4.99 -26.20
C VAL A 61 12.31 -6.06 -25.60
N ILE A 62 11.89 -5.85 -24.36
CA ILE A 62 10.87 -6.67 -23.71
C ILE A 62 9.52 -6.23 -24.26
N GLY A 63 8.74 -7.18 -24.78
CA GLY A 63 7.48 -6.89 -25.43
C GLY A 63 6.35 -7.81 -25.00
N LYS A 64 5.44 -8.05 -25.96
CA LYS A 64 4.17 -8.75 -25.77
C LYS A 64 4.31 -10.10 -25.07
N GLU A 65 5.40 -10.82 -25.29
CA GLU A 65 5.68 -12.13 -24.71
C GLU A 65 5.83 -12.10 -23.18
N ILE A 66 6.37 -11.01 -22.62
CA ILE A 66 6.43 -10.81 -21.17
C ILE A 66 5.11 -10.21 -20.66
N ASP A 67 4.52 -9.27 -21.40
CA ASP A 67 3.20 -8.73 -21.06
C ASP A 67 2.15 -9.84 -20.95
N ASP A 68 2.11 -10.78 -21.90
CA ASP A 68 1.19 -11.91 -21.90
C ASP A 68 1.35 -12.79 -20.65
N LYS A 69 2.60 -13.03 -20.21
CA LYS A 69 2.89 -13.80 -18.99
C LYS A 69 2.41 -13.05 -17.76
N TYR A 70 2.67 -11.75 -17.67
CA TYR A 70 2.21 -10.92 -16.58
C TYR A 70 0.67 -10.88 -16.50
N ILE A 71 -0.01 -10.63 -17.63
CA ILE A 71 -1.48 -10.62 -17.72
C ILE A 71 -2.06 -11.98 -17.32
N ALA A 72 -1.43 -13.09 -17.72
CA ALA A 72 -1.86 -14.42 -17.29
C ALA A 72 -1.75 -14.61 -15.77
N GLN A 73 -0.68 -14.12 -15.14
CA GLN A 73 -0.51 -14.17 -13.68
C GLN A 73 -1.55 -13.33 -12.95
N VAL A 74 -1.85 -12.12 -13.44
CA VAL A 74 -2.88 -11.26 -12.84
C VAL A 74 -4.25 -11.94 -12.93
N LYS A 75 -4.64 -12.47 -14.10
CA LYS A 75 -5.91 -13.18 -14.26
C LYS A 75 -6.01 -14.43 -13.39
N ALA A 76 -4.89 -15.12 -13.13
CA ALA A 76 -4.86 -16.28 -12.25
C ALA A 76 -5.18 -15.94 -10.79
N GLN A 77 -5.17 -14.65 -10.42
CA GLN A 77 -5.58 -14.20 -9.08
C GLN A 77 -7.09 -14.02 -8.92
N VAL A 78 -7.87 -14.12 -10.00
CA VAL A 78 -9.34 -14.06 -9.93
C VAL A 78 -9.86 -15.24 -9.10
N VAL A 79 -10.56 -14.96 -8.00
CA VAL A 79 -11.04 -15.99 -7.06
C VAL A 79 -12.52 -16.32 -7.24
N ASN A 80 -13.26 -15.51 -7.99
CA ASN A 80 -14.68 -15.68 -8.28
C ASN A 80 -15.06 -15.16 -9.68
N GLN A 81 -14.61 -15.86 -10.72
CA GLN A 81 -14.97 -15.55 -12.12
C GLN A 81 -16.49 -15.54 -12.35
N GLU A 82 -17.24 -16.35 -11.60
CA GLU A 82 -18.69 -16.45 -11.74
C GLU A 82 -19.43 -15.18 -11.32
N ALA A 83 -18.94 -14.45 -10.31
CA ALA A 83 -19.49 -13.14 -9.96
C ALA A 83 -19.27 -12.12 -11.09
N ILE A 84 -18.09 -12.13 -11.72
CA ILE A 84 -17.83 -11.29 -12.90
C ILE A 84 -18.79 -11.67 -14.02
N ASN A 85 -18.92 -12.96 -14.35
CA ASN A 85 -19.78 -13.44 -15.44
C ASN A 85 -21.23 -12.94 -15.29
N ARG A 86 -21.75 -12.91 -14.06
CA ARG A 86 -23.10 -12.43 -13.74
C ARG A 86 -23.26 -10.91 -13.82
N MET A 87 -22.22 -10.15 -13.44
CA MET A 87 -22.33 -8.69 -13.25
C MET A 87 -21.53 -7.85 -14.26
N GLN A 88 -20.78 -8.46 -15.18
CA GLN A 88 -19.87 -7.78 -16.12
C GLN A 88 -20.52 -6.69 -16.99
N LYS A 89 -21.84 -6.79 -17.21
CA LYS A 89 -22.66 -5.85 -17.98
C LYS A 89 -23.33 -4.77 -17.14
N ASP A 90 -23.44 -5.01 -15.83
CA ASP A 90 -24.19 -4.16 -14.92
C ASP A 90 -23.26 -3.29 -14.08
N ILE A 91 -22.00 -3.69 -13.90
CA ILE A 91 -21.00 -2.86 -13.24
C ILE A 91 -20.43 -1.83 -14.21
N THR A 92 -20.30 -0.59 -13.74
CA THR A 92 -19.70 0.51 -14.50
C THR A 92 -18.47 1.03 -13.78
N ILE A 93 -17.33 1.06 -14.47
CA ILE A 93 -16.02 1.35 -13.89
C ILE A 93 -15.42 2.54 -14.63
N VAL A 94 -14.98 3.55 -13.89
CA VAL A 94 -14.10 4.60 -14.39
C VAL A 94 -12.68 4.32 -13.95
N TYR A 95 -11.74 4.44 -14.89
CA TYR A 95 -10.32 4.21 -14.65
C TYR A 95 -9.49 5.38 -15.16
N THR A 96 -8.47 5.77 -14.41
CA THR A 96 -7.43 6.67 -14.90
C THR A 96 -6.04 6.11 -14.61
N PRO A 97 -5.17 6.02 -15.62
CA PRO A 97 -3.79 5.65 -15.40
C PRO A 97 -2.90 6.86 -15.03
N LEU A 98 -3.47 8.08 -14.93
CA LEU A 98 -2.75 9.33 -14.69
C LEU A 98 -1.56 9.52 -15.65
N HIS A 99 -1.77 9.27 -16.95
CA HIS A 99 -0.71 9.25 -17.98
C HIS A 99 0.39 8.19 -17.76
N GLY A 100 0.14 7.20 -16.90
CA GLY A 100 1.07 6.17 -16.49
C GLY A 100 1.04 4.90 -17.34
N THR A 101 1.93 3.97 -16.96
CA THR A 101 2.10 2.66 -17.60
C THR A 101 0.91 1.72 -17.38
N GLY A 102 0.08 1.99 -16.35
CA GLY A 102 -1.07 1.17 -16.00
C GLY A 102 -2.19 1.14 -17.06
N ASN A 103 -2.18 2.01 -18.08
CA ASN A 103 -3.24 2.09 -19.10
C ASN A 103 -3.46 0.74 -19.82
N ILE A 104 -2.41 0.21 -20.44
CA ILE A 104 -2.48 -1.02 -21.24
C ILE A 104 -2.84 -2.23 -20.38
N PRO A 105 -2.10 -2.57 -19.29
CA PRO A 105 -2.35 -3.80 -18.55
C PRO A 105 -3.71 -3.80 -17.85
N ALA A 106 -4.13 -2.70 -17.23
CA ALA A 106 -5.43 -2.65 -16.54
C ALA A 106 -6.59 -2.91 -17.51
N ARG A 107 -6.65 -2.17 -18.63
CA ARG A 107 -7.73 -2.35 -19.62
C ARG A 107 -7.73 -3.75 -20.22
N ARG A 108 -6.53 -4.29 -20.47
CA ARG A 108 -6.37 -5.62 -21.04
C ARG A 108 -6.88 -6.68 -20.08
N VAL A 109 -6.44 -6.68 -18.81
CA VAL A 109 -6.94 -7.62 -17.80
C VAL A 109 -8.44 -7.50 -17.65
N MET A 110 -8.95 -6.28 -17.45
CA MET A 110 -10.38 -6.02 -17.24
C MET A 110 -11.25 -6.54 -18.39
N LYS A 111 -10.82 -6.32 -19.63
CA LYS A 111 -11.48 -6.87 -20.82
C LYS A 111 -11.39 -8.39 -20.87
N GLU A 112 -10.22 -8.96 -20.61
CA GLU A 112 -9.99 -10.41 -20.71
C GLU A 112 -10.69 -11.22 -19.61
N ILE A 113 -11.00 -10.62 -18.46
CA ILE A 113 -11.80 -11.24 -17.39
C ILE A 113 -13.30 -11.00 -17.53
N GLY A 114 -13.73 -10.11 -18.45
CA GLY A 114 -15.11 -10.02 -18.93
C GLY A 114 -15.78 -8.65 -18.80
N PHE A 115 -15.23 -7.68 -18.06
CA PHE A 115 -15.91 -6.40 -17.82
C PHE A 115 -16.17 -5.62 -19.12
N GLU A 116 -17.43 -5.24 -19.36
CA GLU A 116 -17.85 -4.59 -20.60
C GLU A 116 -17.88 -3.05 -20.49
N ASN A 117 -18.17 -2.50 -19.31
CA ASN A 117 -18.33 -1.05 -19.09
C ASN A 117 -17.14 -0.43 -18.34
N VAL A 118 -15.97 -0.44 -18.97
CA VAL A 118 -14.76 0.21 -18.45
C VAL A 118 -14.47 1.47 -19.24
N TYR A 119 -14.60 2.63 -18.59
CA TYR A 119 -14.38 3.94 -19.19
C TYR A 119 -13.07 4.53 -18.68
N VAL A 120 -12.17 4.87 -19.61
CA VAL A 120 -10.91 5.52 -19.27
C VAL A 120 -11.08 7.03 -19.37
N VAL A 121 -10.52 7.78 -18.41
CA VAL A 121 -10.48 9.24 -18.46
C VAL A 121 -9.70 9.68 -19.70
N PRO A 122 -10.36 10.26 -20.74
CA PRO A 122 -9.71 10.52 -22.03
C PRO A 122 -8.50 11.44 -21.92
N GLU A 123 -8.57 12.45 -21.06
CA GLU A 123 -7.51 13.43 -20.83
C GLU A 123 -6.26 12.83 -20.18
N GLN A 124 -6.39 11.67 -19.52
CA GLN A 124 -5.32 10.99 -18.77
C GLN A 124 -4.94 9.64 -19.38
N GLU A 125 -5.53 9.25 -20.51
CA GLU A 125 -5.39 7.93 -21.13
C GLU A 125 -3.96 7.69 -21.65
N LEU A 126 -3.43 8.63 -22.45
CA LEU A 126 -2.16 8.43 -23.15
C LEU A 126 -0.96 8.79 -22.27
N PRO A 127 0.17 8.06 -22.42
CA PRO A 127 1.36 8.31 -21.64
C PRO A 127 1.94 9.70 -21.92
N ASN A 128 2.25 10.43 -20.85
CA ASN A 128 2.85 11.75 -20.92
C ASN A 128 3.64 12.01 -19.62
N GLY A 129 4.97 12.11 -19.76
CA GLY A 129 5.88 12.30 -18.63
C GLY A 129 5.80 13.67 -17.97
N ASP A 130 5.11 14.65 -18.57
CA ASP A 130 4.87 15.97 -17.97
C ASP A 130 3.62 16.01 -17.07
N PHE A 131 2.83 14.92 -17.04
CA PHE A 131 1.57 14.79 -16.27
C PHE A 131 0.65 16.03 -16.36
N PRO A 132 0.28 16.50 -17.56
CA PRO A 132 -0.28 17.85 -17.76
C PRO A 132 -1.63 18.13 -17.09
N THR A 133 -2.29 17.10 -16.54
CA THR A 133 -3.60 17.21 -15.89
C THR A 133 -3.53 17.26 -14.36
N VAL A 134 -2.39 16.94 -13.76
CA VAL A 134 -2.22 16.83 -12.29
C VAL A 134 -0.86 17.34 -11.87
N SER A 135 -0.78 18.09 -10.78
CA SER A 135 0.51 18.57 -10.26
C SER A 135 1.29 17.46 -9.57
N TYR A 136 0.56 16.51 -8.97
CA TYR A 136 1.08 15.37 -8.25
C TYR A 136 0.32 14.11 -8.69
N PRO A 137 0.90 13.23 -9.53
CA PRO A 137 0.23 12.04 -10.04
C PRO A 137 0.17 10.92 -8.98
N ASN A 138 -0.29 11.27 -7.79
CA ASN A 138 -0.44 10.36 -6.67
C ASN A 138 -1.92 10.02 -6.47
N PRO A 139 -2.34 8.74 -6.55
CA PRO A 139 -3.72 8.31 -6.35
C PRO A 139 -4.19 8.38 -4.88
N GLU A 140 -3.44 9.08 -4.03
CA GLU A 140 -3.86 9.53 -2.69
C GLU A 140 -4.44 10.95 -2.71
N ALA A 141 -4.10 11.75 -3.72
CA ALA A 141 -4.48 13.15 -3.80
C ALA A 141 -5.88 13.30 -4.44
N ALA A 142 -6.73 14.14 -3.83
CA ALA A 142 -8.07 14.40 -4.36
C ALA A 142 -8.05 14.96 -5.79
N GLU A 143 -7.04 15.78 -6.13
CA GLU A 143 -6.88 16.34 -7.48
C GLU A 143 -6.71 15.27 -8.56
N ALA A 144 -6.10 14.13 -8.23
CA ALA A 144 -5.91 13.03 -9.17
C ALA A 144 -7.23 12.39 -9.62
N PHE A 145 -8.31 12.60 -8.87
CA PHE A 145 -9.63 12.04 -9.14
C PHE A 145 -10.61 13.02 -9.76
N GLU A 146 -10.30 14.32 -9.90
CA GLU A 146 -11.28 15.32 -10.35
C GLU A 146 -11.92 14.95 -11.70
N LEU A 147 -11.10 14.60 -12.70
CA LEU A 147 -11.56 14.17 -14.02
C LEU A 147 -12.27 12.82 -13.97
N GLY A 148 -11.76 11.89 -13.16
CA GLY A 148 -12.37 10.57 -12.95
C GLY A 148 -13.77 10.67 -12.32
N LEU A 149 -13.94 11.49 -11.29
CA LEU A 149 -15.21 11.72 -10.61
C LEU A 149 -16.22 12.45 -11.51
N LYS A 150 -15.76 13.37 -12.36
CA LYS A 150 -16.60 14.00 -13.37
C LYS A 150 -17.15 12.95 -14.36
N LEU A 151 -16.29 12.09 -14.89
CA LEU A 151 -16.70 11.00 -15.78
C LEU A 151 -17.59 9.99 -15.07
N ALA A 152 -17.33 9.71 -13.79
CA ALA A 152 -18.13 8.81 -12.97
C ALA A 152 -19.57 9.30 -12.80
N LYS A 153 -19.75 10.61 -12.55
CA LYS A 153 -21.07 11.25 -12.51
C LYS A 153 -21.80 11.16 -13.86
N GLU A 154 -21.08 11.34 -14.97
CA GLU A 154 -21.66 11.20 -16.32
C GLU A 154 -22.11 9.77 -16.62
N LYS A 155 -21.28 8.77 -16.28
CA LYS A 155 -21.54 7.35 -16.55
C LYS A 155 -22.34 6.65 -15.46
N ASN A 156 -22.66 7.35 -14.37
CA ASN A 156 -23.26 6.76 -13.18
C ASN A 156 -22.45 5.56 -12.65
N ALA A 157 -21.12 5.71 -12.58
CA ALA A 157 -20.20 4.62 -12.29
C ALA A 157 -20.32 4.08 -10.86
N ASP A 158 -20.05 2.79 -10.67
CA ASP A 158 -19.97 2.17 -9.34
C ASP A 158 -18.61 2.46 -8.68
N LEU A 159 -17.55 2.53 -9.48
CA LEU A 159 -16.16 2.68 -9.05
C LEU A 159 -15.41 3.74 -9.85
N VAL A 160 -14.49 4.45 -9.19
CA VAL A 160 -13.46 5.26 -9.83
C VAL A 160 -12.09 4.81 -9.32
N LEU A 161 -11.23 4.40 -10.22
CA LEU A 161 -9.94 3.78 -9.93
C LEU A 161 -8.82 4.63 -10.55
N ALA A 162 -7.77 4.91 -9.77
CA ALA A 162 -6.58 5.59 -10.27
C ALA A 162 -5.33 4.80 -9.90
N THR A 163 -4.45 4.56 -10.88
CA THR A 163 -3.10 4.04 -10.60
C THR A 163 -2.08 5.16 -10.70
N ASP A 164 -1.01 5.06 -9.90
CA ASP A 164 0.14 5.94 -10.07
C ASP A 164 0.93 5.62 -11.36
N PRO A 165 1.88 6.47 -11.79
CA PRO A 165 2.51 6.36 -13.10
C PRO A 165 3.22 5.05 -13.38
N ASP A 166 3.76 4.35 -12.37
CA ASP A 166 4.37 3.03 -12.52
C ASP A 166 3.47 1.87 -12.09
N ALA A 167 2.19 2.15 -11.78
CA ALA A 167 1.14 1.20 -11.46
C ALA A 167 1.46 0.28 -10.27
N ASP A 168 2.11 0.83 -9.24
CA ASP A 168 2.36 0.15 -7.96
C ASP A 168 1.33 0.52 -6.88
N ARG A 169 0.59 1.63 -7.06
CA ARG A 169 -0.50 2.05 -6.15
C ARG A 169 -1.86 2.11 -6.82
N LEU A 170 -2.90 1.83 -6.03
CA LEU A 170 -4.30 1.96 -6.43
C LEU A 170 -5.09 2.84 -5.45
N GLY A 171 -5.54 3.99 -5.94
CA GLY A 171 -6.54 4.82 -5.28
C GLY A 171 -7.95 4.48 -5.76
N VAL A 172 -8.93 4.63 -4.87
CA VAL A 172 -10.30 4.16 -5.10
C VAL A 172 -11.31 5.15 -4.54
N TYR A 173 -12.31 5.47 -5.36
CA TYR A 173 -13.58 6.01 -4.89
C TYR A 173 -14.70 5.01 -5.21
N VAL A 174 -15.60 4.83 -4.25
CA VAL A 174 -16.76 3.93 -4.37
C VAL A 174 -18.04 4.72 -4.21
N LYS A 175 -19.07 4.34 -4.96
CA LYS A 175 -20.38 5.00 -4.87
C LYS A 175 -21.13 4.59 -3.60
N ASP A 176 -21.65 5.57 -2.88
CA ASP A 176 -22.71 5.37 -1.90
C ASP A 176 -24.06 5.67 -2.53
N THR A 177 -24.90 4.65 -2.66
CA THR A 177 -26.23 4.80 -3.28
C THR A 177 -27.21 5.55 -2.38
N LYS A 178 -26.95 5.65 -1.08
CA LYS A 178 -27.82 6.35 -0.12
C LYS A 178 -27.68 7.87 -0.24
N SER A 179 -26.44 8.37 -0.27
CA SER A 179 -26.15 9.80 -0.49
C SER A 179 -26.07 10.20 -1.96
N GLY A 180 -25.73 9.26 -2.85
CA GLY A 180 -25.41 9.54 -4.26
C GLY A 180 -23.97 10.02 -4.47
N GLU A 181 -23.19 10.16 -3.41
CA GLU A 181 -21.81 10.64 -3.46
C GLU A 181 -20.79 9.51 -3.69
N TYR A 182 -19.58 9.91 -4.07
CA TYR A 182 -18.43 9.01 -4.18
C TYR A 182 -17.54 9.18 -2.96
N ILE A 183 -17.32 8.08 -2.24
CA ILE A 183 -16.55 8.05 -0.99
C ILE A 183 -15.14 7.55 -1.29
N PRO A 184 -14.09 8.30 -0.90
CA PRO A 184 -12.72 7.83 -1.02
C PRO A 184 -12.45 6.68 -0.05
N LEU A 185 -11.77 5.64 -0.53
CA LEU A 185 -11.18 4.62 0.33
C LEU A 185 -9.68 4.91 0.47
N THR A 186 -9.22 4.98 1.71
CA THR A 186 -7.77 5.02 1.98
C THR A 186 -7.12 3.68 1.62
N GLY A 187 -5.79 3.65 1.46
CA GLY A 187 -5.06 2.39 1.22
C GLY A 187 -5.30 1.33 2.30
N ASN A 188 -5.44 1.74 3.57
CA ASN A 188 -5.85 0.84 4.65
C ASN A 188 -7.26 0.26 4.43
N MET A 189 -8.22 1.06 3.95
CA MET A 189 -9.59 0.62 3.71
C MET A 189 -9.69 -0.31 2.51
N SER A 190 -9.17 0.11 1.35
CA SER A 190 -9.22 -0.69 0.12
C SER A 190 -8.42 -1.99 0.24
N GLY A 191 -7.23 -1.94 0.86
CA GLY A 191 -6.43 -3.14 1.12
C GLY A 191 -7.10 -4.10 2.11
N SER A 192 -7.73 -3.60 3.18
CA SER A 192 -8.46 -4.45 4.13
C SER A 192 -9.69 -5.10 3.47
N LEU A 193 -10.43 -4.34 2.67
CA LEU A 193 -11.59 -4.82 1.92
C LEU A 193 -11.18 -5.93 0.94
N LEU A 194 -10.07 -5.74 0.21
CA LEU A 194 -9.52 -6.76 -0.69
C LEU A 194 -9.04 -8.00 0.07
N CYS A 195 -8.35 -7.82 1.21
CA CYS A 195 -7.90 -8.93 2.05
C CYS A 195 -9.10 -9.77 2.54
N ASP A 196 -10.12 -9.13 3.11
CA ASP A 196 -11.33 -9.80 3.59
C ASP A 196 -12.06 -10.51 2.45
N TYR A 197 -12.23 -9.84 1.30
CA TYR A 197 -12.84 -10.43 0.12
C TYR A 197 -12.08 -11.68 -0.36
N VAL A 198 -10.77 -11.56 -0.62
CA VAL A 198 -9.95 -12.66 -1.15
C VAL A 198 -9.96 -13.85 -0.18
N LEU A 199 -9.82 -13.60 1.12
CA LEU A 199 -9.87 -14.66 2.13
C LEU A 199 -11.28 -15.28 2.23
N SER A 200 -12.35 -14.48 2.13
CA SER A 200 -13.72 -15.02 2.14
C SER A 200 -13.97 -16.00 0.99
N GLN A 201 -13.49 -15.67 -0.21
CA GLN A 201 -13.65 -16.51 -1.40
C GLN A 201 -12.77 -17.77 -1.32
N LYS A 202 -11.54 -17.63 -0.82
CA LYS A 202 -10.66 -18.78 -0.58
C LYS A 202 -11.22 -19.69 0.52
N GLN A 203 -11.79 -19.15 1.59
CA GLN A 203 -12.43 -19.91 2.66
C GLN A 203 -13.63 -20.70 2.15
N ALA A 204 -14.51 -20.06 1.36
CA ALA A 204 -15.67 -20.70 0.74
C ALA A 204 -15.25 -21.84 -0.20
N ALA A 205 -14.09 -21.73 -0.84
CA ALA A 205 -13.50 -22.77 -1.68
C ALA A 205 -12.65 -23.81 -0.92
N GLY A 206 -12.50 -23.71 0.40
CA GLY A 206 -11.64 -24.59 1.20
C GLY A 206 -10.14 -24.46 0.88
N LYS A 207 -9.71 -23.27 0.43
CA LYS A 207 -8.35 -22.95 -0.05
C LYS A 207 -7.51 -22.12 0.92
N ILE A 208 -7.90 -22.05 2.19
CA ILE A 208 -7.04 -21.48 3.24
C ILE A 208 -6.31 -22.64 3.91
N PRO A 209 -4.97 -22.75 3.74
CA PRO A 209 -4.20 -23.76 4.44
C PRO A 209 -4.05 -23.42 5.92
N SER A 210 -3.73 -24.41 6.75
CA SER A 210 -3.55 -24.23 8.20
C SER A 210 -2.41 -23.29 8.58
N ASP A 211 -1.46 -23.06 7.67
CA ASP A 211 -0.32 -22.15 7.83
C ASP A 211 -0.42 -20.92 6.91
N GLY A 212 -1.63 -20.56 6.48
CA GLY A 212 -1.87 -19.35 5.68
C GLY A 212 -1.43 -18.09 6.41
N GLU A 213 -0.68 -17.22 5.74
CA GLU A 213 -0.11 -15.99 6.30
C GLU A 213 -0.67 -14.75 5.58
N VAL A 214 -1.05 -13.73 6.35
CA VAL A 214 -1.35 -12.38 5.87
C VAL A 214 -0.22 -11.47 6.32
N VAL A 215 0.39 -10.73 5.40
CA VAL A 215 1.59 -9.93 5.67
C VAL A 215 1.28 -8.44 5.57
N LYS A 216 1.62 -7.65 6.58
CA LYS A 216 1.42 -6.19 6.57
C LYS A 216 2.63 -5.42 7.05
N SER A 217 2.77 -4.16 6.64
CA SER A 217 3.74 -3.27 7.27
C SER A 217 3.30 -2.94 8.71
N ILE A 218 4.23 -2.66 9.62
CA ILE A 218 3.94 -2.25 11.00
C ILE A 218 3.13 -0.94 11.11
N VAL A 219 3.01 -0.16 10.03
CA VAL A 219 2.22 1.08 9.98
C VAL A 219 0.89 0.90 9.23
N THR A 220 0.55 -0.34 8.88
CA THR A 220 -0.73 -0.73 8.29
C THR A 220 -1.76 -1.02 9.38
N THR A 221 -3.01 -0.66 9.11
CA THR A 221 -4.16 -0.78 10.02
C THR A 221 -4.24 -2.12 10.75
N ASN A 222 -4.70 -2.08 12.01
CA ASN A 222 -5.00 -3.28 12.79
C ASN A 222 -6.37 -3.91 12.43
N LEU A 223 -7.11 -3.34 11.48
CA LEU A 223 -8.30 -3.98 10.90
C LEU A 223 -7.92 -5.31 10.23
N VAL A 224 -6.77 -5.35 9.54
CA VAL A 224 -6.28 -6.55 8.85
C VAL A 224 -5.98 -7.68 9.84
N ASP A 225 -5.61 -7.36 11.08
CA ASP A 225 -5.34 -8.34 12.14
C ASP A 225 -6.63 -9.07 12.51
N ALA A 226 -7.73 -8.33 12.62
CA ALA A 226 -9.04 -8.89 12.89
C ALA A 226 -9.52 -9.76 11.72
N VAL A 227 -9.27 -9.33 10.48
CA VAL A 227 -9.56 -10.09 9.26
C VAL A 227 -8.76 -11.40 9.24
N ALA A 228 -7.44 -11.35 9.39
CA ALA A 228 -6.57 -12.52 9.37
C ALA A 228 -6.98 -13.53 10.46
N LYS A 229 -7.23 -13.04 11.68
CA LYS A 229 -7.71 -13.86 12.80
C LYS A 229 -9.05 -14.53 12.49
N HIS A 230 -9.98 -13.84 11.84
CA HIS A 230 -11.29 -14.38 11.50
C HIS A 230 -11.20 -15.59 10.55
N TYR A 231 -10.30 -15.54 9.57
CA TYR A 231 -10.08 -16.63 8.62
C TYR A 231 -9.02 -17.65 9.08
N GLY A 232 -8.52 -17.53 10.31
CA GLY A 232 -7.51 -18.43 10.87
C GLY A 232 -6.12 -18.30 10.23
N CYS A 233 -5.86 -17.20 9.52
CA CYS A 233 -4.53 -16.90 8.99
C CYS A 233 -3.63 -16.32 10.08
N LYS A 234 -2.36 -16.67 10.03
CA LYS A 234 -1.32 -16.04 10.84
C LYS A 234 -1.02 -14.65 10.29
N LEU A 235 -1.02 -13.65 11.16
CA LEU A 235 -0.55 -12.32 10.81
C LEU A 235 0.98 -12.27 10.90
N VAL A 236 1.63 -11.69 9.89
CA VAL A 236 3.06 -11.39 9.89
C VAL A 236 3.25 -9.90 9.68
N GLU A 237 3.85 -9.25 10.68
CA GLU A 237 4.25 -7.85 10.57
C GLU A 237 5.66 -7.73 10.01
N VAL A 238 5.87 -6.76 9.12
CA VAL A 238 7.19 -6.42 8.57
C VAL A 238 7.43 -4.91 8.64
N LEU A 239 8.69 -4.46 8.50
CA LEU A 239 8.99 -3.04 8.42
C LEU A 239 8.34 -2.38 7.18
N THR A 240 8.15 -1.06 7.22
CA THR A 240 7.67 -0.30 6.06
C THR A 240 8.60 -0.44 4.85
N GLY A 241 8.01 -0.73 3.70
CA GLY A 241 8.66 -1.00 2.42
C GLY A 241 8.30 -2.39 1.91
N PHE A 242 7.58 -2.48 0.79
CA PHE A 242 7.13 -3.76 0.20
C PHE A 242 8.24 -4.81 -0.03
N LYS A 243 9.51 -4.38 -0.11
CA LYS A 243 10.67 -5.28 -0.11
C LYS A 243 10.67 -6.30 1.03
N TYR A 244 10.18 -5.93 2.21
CA TYR A 244 10.09 -6.85 3.35
C TYR A 244 8.95 -7.86 3.22
N ILE A 245 7.86 -7.48 2.52
CA ILE A 245 6.81 -8.44 2.12
C ILE A 245 7.38 -9.41 1.07
N GLY A 246 8.14 -8.91 0.10
CA GLY A 246 8.87 -9.73 -0.87
C GLY A 246 9.85 -10.72 -0.20
N GLN A 247 10.57 -10.29 0.84
CA GLN A 247 11.44 -11.18 1.63
C GLN A 247 10.66 -12.27 2.38
N GLN A 248 9.48 -11.95 2.92
CA GLN A 248 8.63 -12.93 3.58
C GLN A 248 8.13 -13.99 2.56
N ILE A 249 7.73 -13.56 1.36
CA ILE A 249 7.39 -14.48 0.25
C ILE A 249 8.58 -15.39 -0.09
N LEU A 250 9.78 -14.82 -0.27
CA LEU A 250 10.98 -15.60 -0.59
C LEU A 250 11.32 -16.62 0.52
N LYS A 251 11.18 -16.21 1.79
CA LYS A 251 11.38 -17.10 2.94
C LYS A 251 10.41 -18.27 2.92
N GLU A 252 9.13 -18.03 2.63
CA GLU A 252 8.12 -19.09 2.54
C GLU A 252 8.44 -20.06 1.40
N GLU A 253 8.77 -19.56 0.22
CA GLU A 253 9.14 -20.37 -0.95
C GLU A 253 10.41 -21.21 -0.72
N THR A 254 11.41 -20.65 -0.03
CA THR A 254 12.69 -21.33 0.21
C THR A 254 12.63 -22.31 1.38
N THR A 255 11.82 -22.03 2.41
CA THR A 255 11.71 -22.89 3.59
C THR A 255 10.56 -23.90 3.51
N GLY A 256 9.58 -23.67 2.63
CA GLY A 256 8.34 -24.43 2.55
C GLY A 256 7.45 -24.29 3.80
N LYS A 257 7.59 -23.19 4.55
CA LYS A 257 6.85 -22.92 5.79
C LYS A 257 6.13 -21.59 5.72
N GLY A 258 4.83 -21.61 6.01
CA GLY A 258 3.97 -20.46 5.81
C GLY A 258 3.50 -20.41 4.36
N THR A 259 2.24 -20.05 4.16
CA THR A 259 1.67 -19.90 2.83
C THR A 259 1.12 -18.49 2.65
N TYR A 260 1.77 -17.67 1.82
CA TYR A 260 1.32 -16.32 1.51
C TYR A 260 -0.12 -16.31 0.98
N MET A 261 -0.99 -15.59 1.68
CA MET A 261 -2.38 -15.40 1.28
C MET A 261 -2.64 -14.02 0.70
N PHE A 262 -2.04 -12.99 1.29
CA PHE A 262 -2.23 -11.60 0.92
C PHE A 262 -1.17 -10.72 1.60
N GLY A 263 -0.78 -9.61 0.98
CA GLY A 263 0.07 -8.63 1.63
C GLY A 263 -0.19 -7.20 1.20
N MET A 264 -0.08 -6.26 2.14
CA MET A 264 -0.42 -4.86 1.90
C MET A 264 0.37 -3.87 2.75
N GLU A 265 0.38 -2.64 2.27
CA GLU A 265 0.83 -1.44 2.97
C GLU A 265 -0.29 -0.40 3.00
N GLU A 266 -0.30 0.44 4.04
CA GLU A 266 -1.21 1.58 4.18
C GLU A 266 -1.10 2.58 3.03
N SER A 267 0.06 2.62 2.37
CA SER A 267 0.39 3.48 1.26
C SER A 267 -0.17 2.97 -0.08
N TYR A 268 -1.45 2.57 -0.09
CA TYR A 268 -2.24 2.27 -1.29
C TYR A 268 -1.71 1.13 -2.17
N GLY A 269 -1.02 0.16 -1.56
CA GLY A 269 -0.43 -0.94 -2.30
C GLY A 269 -0.66 -2.29 -1.66
N CYS A 270 -0.93 -3.28 -2.49
CA CYS A 270 -1.05 -4.68 -2.08
C CYS A 270 -0.55 -5.61 -3.19
N LEU A 271 -0.39 -6.88 -2.84
CA LEU A 271 -0.09 -7.95 -3.79
C LEU A 271 -0.98 -9.16 -3.49
N ILE A 272 -1.58 -9.70 -4.55
CA ILE A 272 -2.37 -10.93 -4.51
C ILE A 272 -1.54 -12.02 -5.17
N GLY A 273 -1.25 -13.09 -4.43
CA GLY A 273 -0.36 -14.16 -4.89
C GLY A 273 1.13 -13.78 -4.83
N THR A 274 1.98 -14.61 -5.45
CA THR A 274 3.44 -14.54 -5.30
C THR A 274 4.19 -14.48 -6.64
N TYR A 275 3.56 -14.02 -7.72
CA TYR A 275 4.23 -13.91 -9.03
C TYR A 275 5.12 -12.65 -9.16
N ALA A 276 4.94 -11.69 -8.26
CA ALA A 276 5.75 -10.48 -8.14
C ALA A 276 6.31 -10.34 -6.71
N ARG A 277 7.21 -9.38 -6.48
CA ARG A 277 7.78 -9.06 -5.15
C ARG A 277 7.64 -7.57 -4.80
N ASP A 278 6.74 -6.87 -5.50
CA ASP A 278 6.35 -5.50 -5.22
C ASP A 278 4.82 -5.41 -5.25
N LYS A 279 4.30 -4.23 -4.93
CA LYS A 279 2.88 -3.93 -5.09
C LYS A 279 2.46 -4.10 -6.55
N ASP A 280 1.22 -4.51 -6.77
CA ASP A 280 0.65 -4.64 -8.10
C ASP A 280 -0.75 -4.02 -8.15
N ALA A 281 -0.82 -2.79 -8.65
CA ALA A 281 -2.09 -2.07 -8.75
C ALA A 281 -3.02 -2.63 -9.84
N ILE A 282 -2.49 -3.36 -10.83
CA ILE A 282 -3.30 -3.99 -11.89
C ILE A 282 -4.06 -5.18 -11.30
N SER A 283 -3.39 -5.99 -10.49
CA SER A 283 -4.00 -7.09 -9.74
C SER A 283 -4.99 -6.60 -8.71
N ALA A 284 -4.63 -5.55 -7.95
CA ALA A 284 -5.55 -4.89 -7.03
C ALA A 284 -6.79 -4.35 -7.76
N THR A 285 -6.62 -3.74 -8.95
CA THR A 285 -7.71 -3.21 -9.79
C THR A 285 -8.67 -4.32 -10.20
N ALA A 286 -8.14 -5.42 -10.73
CA ALA A 286 -8.95 -6.56 -11.16
C ALA A 286 -9.72 -7.19 -9.99
N ALA A 287 -9.05 -7.44 -8.87
CA ALA A 287 -9.66 -8.03 -7.68
C ALA A 287 -10.71 -7.12 -7.04
N LEU A 288 -10.53 -5.81 -7.09
CA LEU A 288 -11.50 -4.86 -6.53
C LEU A 288 -12.76 -4.77 -7.40
N CYS A 289 -12.59 -4.83 -8.72
CA CYS A 289 -13.74 -4.91 -9.63
C CYS A 289 -14.48 -6.24 -9.49
N GLU A 290 -13.76 -7.34 -9.28
CA GLU A 290 -14.36 -8.65 -8.94
C GLU A 290 -15.13 -8.58 -7.62
N ALA A 291 -14.55 -7.98 -6.57
CA ALA A 291 -15.23 -7.77 -5.29
C ALA A 291 -16.50 -6.93 -5.48
N ALA A 292 -16.42 -5.85 -6.26
CA ALA A 292 -17.59 -5.02 -6.55
C ALA A 292 -18.68 -5.78 -7.30
N ALA A 293 -18.32 -6.63 -8.27
CA ALA A 293 -19.27 -7.53 -8.92
C ALA A 293 -19.94 -8.48 -7.91
N TYR A 294 -19.15 -9.11 -7.03
CA TYR A 294 -19.64 -10.03 -5.99
C TYR A 294 -20.56 -9.35 -4.96
N TYR A 295 -20.30 -8.10 -4.58
CA TYR A 295 -21.20 -7.38 -3.68
C TYR A 295 -22.43 -6.85 -4.43
N LYS A 296 -22.29 -6.45 -5.69
CA LYS A 296 -23.40 -5.98 -6.52
C LYS A 296 -24.43 -7.08 -6.80
N GLU A 297 -24.02 -8.33 -7.01
CA GLU A 297 -24.96 -9.45 -7.13
C GLU A 297 -25.81 -9.67 -5.86
N LYS A 298 -25.35 -9.15 -4.71
CA LYS A 298 -26.06 -9.16 -3.42
C LYS A 298 -26.84 -7.87 -3.15
N GLY A 299 -26.90 -6.96 -4.12
CA GLY A 299 -27.53 -5.65 -3.97
C GLY A 299 -26.75 -4.67 -3.08
N MET A 300 -25.44 -4.87 -2.91
CA MET A 300 -24.57 -4.01 -2.11
C MET A 300 -23.58 -3.26 -2.99
N THR A 301 -23.22 -2.03 -2.62
CA THR A 301 -22.02 -1.37 -3.16
C THR A 301 -20.77 -1.80 -2.40
N LEU A 302 -19.58 -1.45 -2.89
CA LEU A 302 -18.36 -1.59 -2.10
C LEU A 302 -18.36 -0.71 -0.84
N TRP A 303 -19.11 0.39 -0.82
CA TRP A 303 -19.28 1.17 0.40
C TRP A 303 -20.11 0.41 1.44
N ASP A 304 -21.21 -0.22 1.04
CA ASP A 304 -21.98 -1.08 1.94
C ASP A 304 -21.12 -2.25 2.47
N ALA A 305 -20.28 -2.83 1.61
CA ALA A 305 -19.33 -3.87 2.03
C ALA A 305 -18.30 -3.36 3.05
N MET A 306 -17.78 -2.14 2.86
CA MET A 306 -16.86 -1.50 3.80
C MET A 306 -17.53 -1.25 5.17
N VAL A 307 -18.77 -0.76 5.16
CA VAL A 307 -19.56 -0.55 6.40
C VAL A 307 -19.83 -1.88 7.10
N ALA A 308 -20.24 -2.92 6.37
CA ALA A 308 -20.46 -4.26 6.94
C ALA A 308 -19.18 -4.86 7.53
N MET A 309 -18.02 -4.62 6.90
CA MET A 309 -16.72 -5.04 7.42
C MET A 309 -16.41 -4.33 8.76
N TYR A 310 -16.70 -3.03 8.85
CA TYR A 310 -16.55 -2.30 10.11
C TYR A 310 -17.53 -2.76 11.20
N GLU A 311 -18.78 -3.06 10.87
CA GLU A 311 -19.74 -3.65 11.81
C GLU A 311 -19.25 -5.00 12.35
N LYS A 312 -18.62 -5.81 11.49
CA LYS A 312 -18.12 -7.14 11.83
C LYS A 312 -16.87 -7.12 12.69
N TYR A 313 -15.88 -6.29 12.34
CA TYR A 313 -14.56 -6.30 12.97
C TYR A 313 -14.31 -5.13 13.92
N GLY A 314 -15.12 -4.08 13.83
CA GLY A 314 -15.04 -2.80 14.54
C GLY A 314 -14.57 -1.65 13.64
N TYR A 315 -14.82 -0.41 14.07
CA TYR A 315 -14.60 0.79 13.27
C TYR A 315 -13.17 1.31 13.47
N TYR A 316 -12.25 0.88 12.61
CA TYR A 316 -10.86 1.33 12.67
C TYR A 316 -10.69 2.67 11.95
N LYS A 317 -10.02 3.63 12.62
CA LYS A 317 -9.60 4.90 12.04
C LYS A 317 -8.10 5.04 12.22
N ASP A 318 -7.38 4.97 11.11
CA ASP A 318 -5.93 5.18 11.05
C ASP A 318 -5.65 6.56 10.45
N THR A 319 -4.64 7.26 10.94
CA THR A 319 -4.28 8.61 10.50
C THR A 319 -2.77 8.79 10.50
N VAL A 320 -2.31 9.57 9.53
CA VAL A 320 -0.89 9.92 9.37
C VAL A 320 -0.76 11.43 9.47
N LYS A 321 0.14 11.89 10.34
CA LYS A 321 0.61 13.28 10.39
C LYS A 321 2.06 13.31 9.97
N SER A 322 2.42 14.26 9.11
CA SER A 322 3.77 14.43 8.61
C SER A 322 4.24 15.86 8.89
N ILE A 323 5.43 15.98 9.48
CA ILE A 323 6.09 17.28 9.70
C ILE A 323 7.34 17.31 8.84
N GLY A 324 7.40 18.27 7.92
CA GLY A 324 8.59 18.57 7.13
C GLY A 324 9.33 19.75 7.72
N LEU A 325 10.64 19.59 7.96
CA LEU A 325 11.54 20.64 8.40
C LEU A 325 12.57 20.94 7.31
N LYS A 326 13.33 22.04 7.44
CA LYS A 326 14.29 22.46 6.41
C LYS A 326 15.73 22.29 6.90
N GLY A 327 16.59 21.84 5.98
CA GLY A 327 18.04 21.80 6.18
C GLY A 327 18.51 20.87 7.30
N ILE A 328 19.79 21.03 7.66
CA ILE A 328 20.47 20.22 8.67
C ILE A 328 19.86 20.44 10.07
N GLU A 329 19.41 21.67 10.37
CA GLU A 329 18.71 21.99 11.62
C GLU A 329 17.41 21.19 11.76
N GLY A 330 16.67 21.03 10.67
CA GLY A 330 15.48 20.19 10.64
C GLY A 330 15.78 18.72 10.93
N LEU A 331 16.88 18.18 10.38
CA LEU A 331 17.31 16.80 10.69
C LEU A 331 17.68 16.64 12.16
N ALA A 332 18.43 17.59 12.73
CA ALA A 332 18.81 17.57 14.13
C ALA A 332 17.57 17.63 15.05
N LYS A 333 16.58 18.48 14.72
CA LYS A 333 15.32 18.58 15.46
C LYS A 333 14.51 17.28 15.39
N ILE A 334 14.45 16.63 14.22
CA ILE A 334 13.80 15.31 14.08
C ILE A 334 14.48 14.25 14.95
N GLN A 335 15.82 14.25 15.02
CA GLN A 335 16.56 13.34 15.90
C GLN A 335 16.27 13.63 17.37
N GLU A 336 16.17 14.90 17.76
CA GLU A 336 15.79 15.32 19.11
C GLU A 336 14.39 14.81 19.49
N ILE A 337 13.39 14.99 18.60
CA ILE A 337 12.03 14.48 18.81
C ILE A 337 12.04 12.96 18.99
N MET A 338 12.67 12.22 18.08
CA MET A 338 12.77 10.76 18.17
C MET A 338 13.44 10.30 19.47
N GLU A 339 14.50 10.98 19.88
CA GLU A 339 15.22 10.63 21.10
C GLU A 339 14.44 11.02 22.37
N ASN A 340 13.64 12.09 22.33
CA ASN A 340 12.74 12.45 23.41
C ASN A 340 11.68 11.38 23.62
N PHE A 341 10.96 10.98 22.55
CA PHE A 341 9.98 9.90 22.61
C PHE A 341 10.59 8.57 23.09
N ARG A 342 11.82 8.26 22.67
CA ARG A 342 12.53 7.05 23.10
C ARG A 342 12.92 7.06 24.58
N LYS A 343 13.32 8.21 25.12
CA LYS A 343 13.77 8.35 26.53
C LYS A 343 12.62 8.61 27.49
N ASN A 344 11.59 9.28 27.02
CA ASN A 344 10.41 9.71 27.78
C ASN A 344 9.15 9.19 27.07
N PRO A 345 8.94 7.87 26.97
CA PRO A 345 7.76 7.33 26.32
C PRO A 345 6.50 7.86 27.02
N PRO A 346 5.46 8.30 26.27
CA PRO A 346 4.21 8.72 26.87
C PRO A 346 3.60 7.57 27.66
N LYS A 347 3.01 7.86 28.82
CA LYS A 347 2.27 6.84 29.61
C LYS A 347 0.87 6.61 29.05
N ALA A 348 0.30 7.64 28.44
CA ALA A 348 -1.00 7.63 27.81
C ALA A 348 -1.03 8.65 26.68
N LEU A 349 -1.96 8.49 25.74
CA LEU A 349 -2.20 9.38 24.63
C LEU A 349 -3.67 9.28 24.17
N GLY A 350 -4.37 10.41 24.05
CA GLY A 350 -5.75 10.48 23.60
C GLY A 350 -6.72 9.66 24.45
N GLY A 351 -6.42 9.49 25.74
CA GLY A 351 -7.19 8.67 26.67
C GLY A 351 -6.83 7.18 26.69
N TYR A 352 -5.88 6.73 25.87
CA TYR A 352 -5.38 5.35 25.85
C TYR A 352 -4.08 5.22 26.65
N GLU A 353 -3.94 4.16 27.45
CA GLU A 353 -2.72 3.85 28.19
C GLU A 353 -1.75 3.06 27.30
N VAL A 354 -0.46 3.41 27.34
CA VAL A 354 0.59 2.67 26.64
C VAL A 354 0.86 1.37 27.38
N THR A 355 0.71 0.24 26.70
CA THR A 355 0.89 -1.11 27.24
C THR A 355 2.26 -1.68 26.92
N SER A 356 2.82 -1.36 25.75
CA SER A 356 4.19 -1.73 25.39
C SER A 356 4.86 -0.73 24.47
N VAL A 357 6.19 -0.67 24.54
CA VAL A 357 7.04 0.17 23.70
C VAL A 357 7.97 -0.71 22.87
N ARG A 358 7.85 -0.64 21.55
CA ARG A 358 8.75 -1.29 20.60
C ARG A 358 9.74 -0.27 20.03
N ASP A 359 11.03 -0.49 20.27
CA ASP A 359 12.12 0.30 19.70
C ASP A 359 12.91 -0.58 18.70
N TYR A 360 12.60 -0.43 17.42
CA TYR A 360 13.23 -1.21 16.36
C TYR A 360 14.71 -0.86 16.19
N LYS A 361 15.18 0.28 16.70
CA LYS A 361 16.61 0.63 16.68
C LYS A 361 17.39 -0.14 17.73
N LYS A 362 16.74 -0.48 18.85
CA LYS A 362 17.33 -1.25 19.95
C LYS A 362 17.00 -2.74 19.89
N ASN A 363 16.15 -3.16 18.95
CA ASN A 363 15.58 -4.51 18.90
C ASN A 363 14.91 -4.91 20.23
N THR A 364 14.08 -4.02 20.80
CA THR A 364 13.39 -4.28 22.08
C THR A 364 11.90 -4.01 22.01
N ILE A 365 11.10 -4.89 22.60
CA ILE A 365 9.72 -4.68 23.00
C ILE A 365 9.69 -4.74 24.52
N THR A 366 9.31 -3.64 25.16
CA THR A 366 9.20 -3.53 26.62
C THR A 366 7.73 -3.47 27.02
N GLU A 367 7.27 -4.43 27.79
CA GLU A 367 5.94 -4.43 28.40
C GLU A 367 5.90 -3.45 29.59
N VAL A 368 4.98 -2.49 29.58
CA VAL A 368 4.93 -1.41 30.58
C VAL A 368 4.56 -1.94 31.97
N ALA A 369 3.64 -2.90 32.05
CA ALA A 369 3.14 -3.43 33.32
C ALA A 369 4.18 -4.27 34.09
N THR A 370 5.03 -5.02 33.38
CA THR A 370 5.98 -5.97 33.98
C THR A 370 7.43 -5.52 33.88
N GLY A 371 7.76 -4.65 32.94
CA GLY A 371 9.13 -4.31 32.57
C GLY A 371 9.86 -5.43 31.80
N GLU A 372 9.15 -6.48 31.38
CA GLU A 372 9.73 -7.56 30.57
C GLU A 372 10.17 -7.03 29.21
N VAL A 373 11.37 -7.46 28.77
CA VAL A 373 11.96 -7.07 27.50
C VAL A 373 12.18 -8.29 26.63
N LYS A 374 11.67 -8.25 25.41
CA LYS A 374 11.89 -9.25 24.36
C LYS A 374 12.38 -8.58 23.07
N GLU A 375 12.90 -9.37 22.13
CA GLU A 375 13.32 -8.86 20.83
C GLU A 375 12.12 -8.53 19.92
N THR A 376 12.29 -7.59 18.98
CA THR A 376 11.23 -7.25 18.02
C THR A 376 11.09 -8.32 16.94
N GLY A 377 12.18 -9.05 16.65
CA GLY A 377 12.26 -10.03 15.57
C GLY A 377 12.31 -9.42 14.16
N LEU A 378 12.40 -8.09 14.04
CA LEU A 378 12.51 -7.37 12.78
C LEU A 378 13.89 -6.71 12.62
N PRO A 379 14.31 -6.38 11.38
CA PRO A 379 15.58 -5.68 11.16
C PRO A 379 15.65 -4.34 11.91
N GLU A 380 16.86 -3.88 12.19
CA GLU A 380 17.06 -2.59 12.85
C GLU A 380 16.53 -1.43 11.99
N SER A 381 15.75 -0.54 12.61
CA SER A 381 15.24 0.67 11.97
C SER A 381 14.99 1.77 12.99
N ASN A 382 15.17 3.04 12.64
CA ASN A 382 14.87 4.15 13.55
C ASN A 382 13.36 4.39 13.64
N VAL A 383 12.65 3.49 14.29
CA VAL A 383 11.19 3.48 14.43
C VAL A 383 10.84 3.19 15.89
N LEU A 384 9.87 3.94 16.41
CA LEU A 384 9.26 3.70 17.72
C LEU A 384 7.80 3.31 17.51
N TYR A 385 7.32 2.29 18.20
CA TYR A 385 5.93 1.87 18.19
C TYR A 385 5.43 1.75 19.62
N TYR A 386 4.22 2.23 19.87
CA TYR A 386 3.56 2.21 21.16
C TYR A 386 2.25 1.45 20.98
N ASP A 387 2.20 0.25 21.57
CA ASP A 387 0.93 -0.45 21.71
C ASP A 387 0.18 0.18 22.87
N MET A 388 -1.12 0.38 22.68
CA MET A 388 -1.99 0.95 23.70
C MET A 388 -3.20 0.04 23.93
N ASN A 389 -3.89 0.25 25.05
CA ASN A 389 -5.11 -0.47 25.35
C ASN A 389 -6.19 -0.26 24.27
N ASP A 390 -7.19 -1.15 24.26
CA ASP A 390 -8.32 -1.15 23.31
C ASP A 390 -7.92 -1.22 21.81
N GLY A 391 -6.68 -1.67 21.54
CA GLY A 391 -6.15 -1.83 20.19
C GLY A 391 -5.74 -0.51 19.53
N ALA A 392 -5.64 0.58 20.29
CA ALA A 392 -5.05 1.83 19.81
C ALA A 392 -3.52 1.71 19.71
N TRP A 393 -2.92 2.50 18.84
CA TRP A 393 -1.47 2.43 18.61
C TRP A 393 -0.90 3.74 18.04
N LEU A 394 0.40 3.93 18.23
CA LEU A 394 1.19 5.02 17.66
C LEU A 394 2.52 4.49 17.13
N CYS A 395 2.88 4.85 15.91
CA CYS A 395 4.19 4.61 15.32
C CYS A 395 4.83 5.93 14.87
N ILE A 396 6.07 6.15 15.26
CA ILE A 396 6.86 7.34 14.93
C ILE A 396 8.07 6.93 14.10
N ARG A 397 8.21 7.53 12.92
CA ARG A 397 9.28 7.21 11.98
C ARG A 397 9.76 8.46 11.23
N PRO A 398 11.07 8.78 11.27
CA PRO A 398 11.66 9.76 10.37
C PRO A 398 11.83 9.18 8.96
N SER A 399 11.77 10.05 7.96
CA SER A 399 12.21 9.73 6.60
C SER A 399 13.72 9.55 6.59
N GLY A 400 14.20 8.59 5.79
CA GLY A 400 15.64 8.35 5.61
C GLY A 400 16.28 9.28 4.58
N THR A 401 15.48 9.91 3.72
CA THR A 401 15.95 10.71 2.57
C THR A 401 15.59 12.19 2.68
N GLU A 402 14.56 12.52 3.45
CA GLU A 402 14.06 13.89 3.61
C GLU A 402 14.06 14.29 5.09
N PRO A 403 14.25 15.57 5.43
CA PRO A 403 14.03 16.11 6.78
C PRO A 403 12.54 16.13 7.13
N LYS A 404 11.94 14.94 7.24
CA LYS A 404 10.52 14.73 7.47
C LYS A 404 10.33 13.65 8.54
N ILE A 405 9.39 13.84 9.45
CA ILE A 405 8.98 12.83 10.44
C ILE A 405 7.49 12.55 10.29
N LYS A 406 7.13 11.25 10.36
CA LYS A 406 5.76 10.78 10.25
C LYS A 406 5.30 10.15 11.57
N PHE A 407 4.07 10.45 11.93
CA PHE A 407 3.35 9.91 13.05
C PHE A 407 2.12 9.19 12.52
N TYR A 408 2.11 7.88 12.66
CA TYR A 408 1.01 7.01 12.30
C TYR A 408 0.30 6.63 13.59
N TYR A 409 -1.01 6.74 13.64
CA TYR A 409 -1.77 6.27 14.79
C TYR A 409 -3.09 5.71 14.33
N GLY A 410 -3.61 4.74 15.08
CA GLY A 410 -4.89 4.15 14.81
C GLY A 410 -5.65 3.89 16.10
N VAL A 411 -6.98 3.96 15.99
CA VAL A 411 -7.92 3.71 17.07
C VAL A 411 -9.05 2.79 16.60
N LYS A 412 -9.71 2.16 17.57
CA LYS A 412 -10.92 1.36 17.34
C LYS A 412 -12.14 2.03 17.98
N GLY A 413 -13.07 2.46 17.15
CA GLY A 413 -14.35 3.03 17.56
C GLY A 413 -15.50 2.02 17.57
N THR A 414 -16.64 2.50 18.04
CA THR A 414 -17.95 1.81 18.05
C THR A 414 -18.86 2.25 16.89
N SER A 415 -18.48 3.33 16.21
CA SER A 415 -19.07 3.84 14.97
C SER A 415 -18.01 4.63 14.20
N LEU A 416 -18.31 5.05 12.97
CA LEU A 416 -17.44 5.94 12.20
C LEU A 416 -17.19 7.27 12.93
N ASP A 417 -18.23 7.87 13.49
CA ASP A 417 -18.14 9.15 14.21
C ASP A 417 -17.33 9.02 15.51
N ASP A 418 -17.52 7.94 16.26
CA ASP A 418 -16.74 7.65 17.48
C ASP A 418 -15.26 7.42 17.14
N ALA A 419 -14.97 6.66 16.07
CA ALA A 419 -13.60 6.42 15.62
C ALA A 419 -12.91 7.71 15.16
N GLU A 420 -13.63 8.60 14.46
CA GLU A 420 -13.13 9.92 14.06
C GLU A 420 -12.83 10.79 15.29
N ALA A 421 -13.75 10.88 16.25
CA ALA A 421 -13.56 11.68 17.46
C ALA A 421 -12.37 11.18 18.30
N LYS A 422 -12.24 9.86 18.47
CA LYS A 422 -11.10 9.23 19.15
C LYS A 422 -9.78 9.50 18.43
N SER A 423 -9.74 9.33 17.10
CA SER A 423 -8.54 9.60 16.30
C SER A 423 -8.12 11.06 16.43
N LYS A 424 -9.10 11.98 16.38
CA LYS A 424 -8.85 13.41 16.57
C LYS A 424 -8.25 13.70 17.95
N ALA A 425 -8.77 13.11 19.02
CA ALA A 425 -8.22 13.30 20.37
C ALA A 425 -6.76 12.83 20.49
N VAL A 426 -6.44 11.65 19.95
CA VAL A 426 -5.05 11.15 19.86
C VAL A 426 -4.17 12.12 19.07
N GLY A 427 -4.64 12.57 17.91
CA GLY A 427 -3.90 13.48 17.03
C GLY A 427 -3.64 14.85 17.66
N ASP A 428 -4.64 15.46 18.29
CA ASP A 428 -4.52 16.77 18.93
C ASP A 428 -3.52 16.72 20.09
N GLU A 429 -3.60 15.69 20.95
CA GLU A 429 -2.68 15.53 22.07
C GLU A 429 -1.24 15.26 21.59
N LEU A 430 -1.08 14.38 20.60
CA LEU A 430 0.21 14.05 20.02
C LEU A 430 0.88 15.30 19.41
N MET A 431 0.14 16.06 18.61
CA MET A 431 0.67 17.29 18.03
C MET A 431 0.98 18.32 19.10
N GLY A 432 0.17 18.43 20.15
CA GLY A 432 0.49 19.28 21.30
C GLY A 432 1.74 18.86 22.08
N MET A 433 2.12 17.57 22.08
CA MET A 433 3.41 17.11 22.60
C MET A 433 4.56 17.50 21.68
N VAL A 434 4.40 17.29 20.37
CA VAL A 434 5.43 17.59 19.36
C VAL A 434 5.70 19.10 19.29
N ASP A 435 4.66 19.93 19.31
CA ASP A 435 4.77 21.39 19.27
C ASP A 435 5.55 21.97 20.46
N LYS A 436 5.61 21.26 21.60
CA LYS A 436 6.45 21.65 22.75
C LYS A 436 7.92 21.29 22.58
N MET A 437 8.24 20.37 21.66
CA MET A 437 9.60 19.94 21.34
C MET A 437 10.18 20.72 20.15
N MET A 438 9.29 21.27 19.31
CA MET A 438 9.62 22.20 18.23
C MET A 438 10.17 23.50 18.81
#